data_AF-A0A381XYW4-F1
#
_entry.id   AF-A0A381XYW4-F1
#
_cell.length_a   1.000
_cell.length_b   1.000
_cell.length_c   1.000
_cell.angle_alpha   90.00
_cell.angle_beta   90.00
_cell.angle_gamma   90.00
#
_symmetry.space_group_name_H-M   'P 1'
#
loop_
_entity.id
_entity.type
_entity.pdbx_description
1 polymer ?
#
loop_
_entity_poly.entity_id
_entity_poly.type
_entity_poly.pdbx_seq_one_letter_code
_entity_poly.pdbx_strand_id
1 'polypeptide(L)'
;VFYHDFDADPARLQSAHLRLVTDFTNVKLTINGQQAGIAEAFEPVLKLDALPLLLSGVNEIRLMGKTAGGAPAVALQLDLIDRHGGKRTVATSPQWQTAIPEARVIASGDLGREKWWALPPLIIGESDDYTQWKRASNLGEATDPATFQLLPNYRAELLRSAGKNEGSWVSMAFDSQGRLTLAREDKGLIRYTLSKDSRKVLRTEIINDDLKECRGLLYAHGSLYVNANNSNALYRLRDTNGDGVFDHKKLLHASKGGGGHGRNDLALGSDQKIYAIHGDSVHLPKGMSDRTSPLRRKFDPFRENEGHVIRMDPDGTNPEIFCGGLRNPYGLDFNTDGEAFTY
;
A
#
# COMPACT_ATOMS: atom_id res chain seq x y z
N VAL A 1 5.15 -27.16 -4.16
CA VAL A 1 6.20 -26.94 -5.18
C VAL A 1 5.92 -27.89 -6.33
N PHE A 2 5.85 -27.37 -7.54
CA PHE A 2 5.65 -28.16 -8.76
C PHE A 2 6.90 -28.10 -9.63
N TYR A 3 7.22 -29.17 -10.35
CA TYR A 3 8.36 -29.17 -11.26
C TYR A 3 8.17 -30.07 -12.47
N HIS A 4 8.95 -29.83 -13.50
CA HIS A 4 8.94 -30.59 -14.74
C HIS A 4 10.30 -30.57 -15.40
N ASP A 5 10.73 -31.75 -15.86
CA ASP A 5 11.97 -31.95 -16.59
C ASP A 5 11.69 -32.00 -18.08
N PHE A 6 12.54 -31.37 -18.88
CA PHE A 6 12.44 -31.35 -20.33
C PHE A 6 13.84 -31.27 -20.96
N ASP A 7 14.05 -31.93 -22.09
CA ASP A 7 15.30 -31.79 -22.83
C ASP A 7 15.34 -30.46 -23.58
N ALA A 8 16.50 -29.82 -23.67
CA ALA A 8 16.77 -28.71 -24.58
C ALA A 8 18.25 -28.70 -25.01
N ASP A 9 18.53 -28.12 -26.18
CA ASP A 9 19.89 -27.83 -26.63
C ASP A 9 19.95 -26.34 -27.00
N PRO A 10 20.44 -25.46 -26.10
CA PRO A 10 20.48 -24.02 -26.33
C PRO A 10 21.24 -23.62 -27.60
N ALA A 11 22.21 -24.42 -28.04
CA ALA A 11 22.95 -24.14 -29.26
C ALA A 11 22.07 -24.22 -30.52
N ARG A 12 21.03 -25.07 -30.50
CA ARG A 12 20.07 -25.27 -31.60
C ARG A 12 18.88 -24.32 -31.55
N LEU A 13 18.68 -23.63 -30.44
CA LEU A 13 17.59 -22.69 -30.26
C LEU A 13 17.95 -21.31 -30.80
N GLN A 14 16.96 -20.65 -31.39
CA GLN A 14 16.98 -19.23 -31.71
C GLN A 14 16.48 -18.41 -30.51
N SER A 15 15.42 -18.86 -29.85
CA SER A 15 14.86 -18.20 -28.67
C SER A 15 14.11 -19.16 -27.75
N ALA A 16 13.92 -18.75 -26.50
CA ALA A 16 13.15 -19.49 -25.50
C ALA A 16 12.25 -18.53 -24.72
N HIS A 17 11.04 -18.31 -25.21
CA HIS A 17 10.11 -17.33 -24.63
C HIS A 17 9.27 -17.97 -23.53
N LEU A 18 9.45 -17.51 -22.29
CA LEU A 18 8.66 -17.95 -21.16
C LEU A 18 7.60 -16.91 -20.79
N ARG A 19 6.40 -17.39 -20.49
CA ARG A 19 5.32 -16.63 -19.86
C ARG A 19 4.76 -17.38 -18.66
N LEU A 20 4.49 -16.66 -17.58
CA LEU A 20 3.95 -17.18 -16.32
C LEU A 20 2.88 -16.21 -15.80
N VAL A 21 1.73 -16.74 -15.39
CA VAL A 21 0.65 -15.98 -14.75
C VAL A 21 0.13 -16.74 -13.53
N THR A 22 -0.30 -15.97 -12.53
CA THR A 22 -0.75 -16.47 -11.23
C THR A 22 -2.03 -15.79 -10.78
N ASP A 23 -2.89 -16.53 -10.11
CA ASP A 23 -4.09 -16.02 -9.47
C ASP A 23 -4.18 -16.53 -8.03
N PHE A 24 -4.52 -15.67 -7.08
CA PHE A 24 -4.52 -15.97 -5.63
C PHE A 24 -3.26 -16.67 -5.07
N THR A 25 -2.10 -16.55 -5.73
CA THR A 25 -0.84 -17.17 -5.30
C THR A 25 0.36 -16.37 -5.80
N ASN A 26 1.42 -16.31 -5.00
CA ASN A 26 2.71 -15.79 -5.43
C ASN A 26 3.63 -16.96 -5.76
N VAL A 27 4.25 -16.96 -6.93
CA VAL A 27 5.12 -18.05 -7.40
C VAL A 27 6.53 -17.55 -7.67
N LYS A 28 7.49 -18.14 -6.98
CA LYS A 28 8.90 -18.06 -7.37
C LYS A 28 9.18 -19.11 -8.45
N LEU A 29 9.69 -18.66 -9.60
CA LEU A 29 10.12 -19.48 -10.72
C LEU A 29 11.63 -19.67 -10.68
N THR A 30 12.07 -20.93 -10.77
CA THR A 30 13.48 -21.27 -11.00
C THR A 30 13.63 -22.17 -12.21
N ILE A 31 14.71 -21.98 -12.96
CA ILE A 31 15.15 -22.86 -14.05
C ILE A 31 16.55 -23.34 -13.70
N ASN A 32 16.76 -24.66 -13.64
CA ASN A 32 18.06 -25.27 -13.26
C ASN A 32 18.63 -24.71 -11.94
N GLY A 33 17.76 -24.51 -10.94
CA GLY A 33 18.12 -23.96 -9.63
C GLY A 33 18.36 -22.44 -9.58
N GLN A 34 18.48 -21.77 -10.73
CA GLN A 34 18.61 -20.31 -10.79
C GLN A 34 17.25 -19.63 -10.75
N GLN A 35 17.11 -18.54 -9.99
CA GLN A 35 15.87 -17.77 -9.93
C GLN A 35 15.67 -17.00 -11.24
N ALA A 36 14.62 -17.36 -12.00
CA ALA A 36 14.28 -16.71 -13.25
C ALA A 36 13.32 -15.53 -13.03
N GLY A 37 12.45 -15.60 -12.02
CA GLY A 37 11.51 -14.51 -11.71
C GLY A 37 10.55 -14.82 -10.57
N ILE A 38 9.73 -13.83 -10.23
CA ILE A 38 8.64 -13.94 -9.27
C ILE A 38 7.38 -13.42 -9.97
N ALA A 39 6.31 -14.22 -9.96
CA ALA A 39 4.97 -13.81 -10.37
C ALA A 39 4.11 -13.66 -9.11
N GLU A 40 3.51 -12.49 -8.89
CA GLU A 40 2.62 -12.26 -7.74
C GLU A 40 1.15 -12.43 -8.13
N ALA A 41 0.29 -12.68 -7.14
CA ALA A 41 -1.14 -12.78 -7.36
C ALA A 41 -1.68 -11.47 -7.96
N PHE A 42 -2.53 -11.59 -8.98
CA PHE A 42 -3.21 -10.46 -9.66
C PHE A 42 -2.30 -9.50 -10.43
N GLU A 43 -1.01 -9.82 -10.59
CA GLU A 43 -0.08 -9.02 -11.40
C GLU A 43 -0.14 -9.41 -12.89
N PRO A 44 0.37 -8.55 -13.79
CA PRO A 44 0.50 -8.87 -15.21
C PRO A 44 1.30 -10.15 -15.46
N VAL A 45 1.12 -10.73 -16.65
CA VAL A 45 1.86 -11.92 -17.10
C VAL A 45 3.37 -11.64 -17.05
N LEU A 46 4.11 -12.40 -16.23
CA LEU A 46 5.57 -12.41 -16.25
C LEU A 46 6.03 -12.96 -17.60
N LYS A 47 6.82 -12.18 -18.34
CA LYS A 47 7.44 -12.59 -19.61
C LYS A 47 8.95 -12.45 -19.50
N LEU A 48 9.70 -13.48 -19.92
CA LEU A 48 11.16 -13.45 -19.92
C LEU A 48 11.75 -14.31 -21.05
N ASP A 49 13.00 -14.03 -21.41
CA ASP A 49 13.81 -14.92 -22.23
C ASP A 49 14.51 -15.93 -21.32
N ALA A 50 14.15 -17.20 -21.47
CA ALA A 50 14.69 -18.30 -20.67
C ALA A 50 15.98 -18.86 -21.26
N LEU A 51 16.36 -18.49 -22.49
CA LEU A 51 17.48 -19.11 -23.21
C LEU A 51 18.80 -19.08 -22.41
N PRO A 52 19.17 -17.99 -21.72
CA PRO A 52 20.40 -17.94 -20.93
C PRO A 52 20.41 -18.88 -19.71
N LEU A 53 19.25 -19.39 -19.29
CA LEU A 53 19.09 -20.23 -18.11
C LEU A 53 19.06 -21.73 -18.47
N LEU A 54 19.04 -22.06 -19.76
CA LEU A 54 18.98 -23.43 -20.25
C LEU A 54 20.37 -24.06 -20.36
N LEU A 55 20.43 -25.35 -20.10
CA LEU A 55 21.60 -26.22 -20.26
C LEU A 55 21.38 -27.18 -21.43
N SER A 56 22.46 -27.72 -21.98
CA SER A 56 22.36 -28.82 -22.96
C SER A 56 21.95 -30.12 -22.24
N GLY A 57 20.90 -30.77 -22.72
CA GLY A 57 20.33 -31.98 -22.11
C GLY A 57 19.09 -31.68 -21.26
N VAL A 58 18.94 -32.41 -20.14
CA VAL A 58 17.77 -32.28 -19.26
C VAL A 58 17.83 -30.96 -18.49
N ASN A 59 16.72 -30.23 -18.52
CA ASN A 59 16.49 -28.98 -17.79
C ASN A 59 15.30 -29.14 -16.86
N GLU A 60 15.33 -28.48 -15.69
CA GLU A 60 14.24 -28.50 -14.72
C GLU A 60 13.61 -27.10 -14.57
N ILE A 61 12.28 -27.02 -14.65
CA ILE A 61 11.51 -25.86 -14.22
C ILE A 61 10.89 -26.16 -12.86
N ARG A 62 11.03 -25.25 -11.89
CA ARG A 62 10.41 -25.33 -10.56
C ARG A 62 9.54 -24.12 -10.27
N LEU A 63 8.32 -24.38 -9.79
CA LEU A 63 7.33 -23.39 -9.35
C LEU A 63 7.09 -23.54 -7.85
N MET A 64 7.48 -22.53 -7.08
CA MET A 64 7.33 -22.47 -5.63
C MET A 64 6.26 -21.45 -5.27
N GLY A 65 5.02 -21.96 -5.12
CA GLY A 65 3.86 -21.14 -4.77
C GLY A 65 3.69 -20.91 -3.27
N LYS A 66 3.25 -19.69 -2.92
CA LYS A 66 2.74 -19.32 -1.60
C LYS A 66 1.35 -18.71 -1.80
N THR A 67 0.33 -19.37 -1.24
CA THR A 67 -1.07 -18.95 -1.35
C THR A 67 -1.28 -17.52 -0.84
N ALA A 68 -2.03 -16.72 -1.60
CA ALA A 68 -2.43 -15.35 -1.28
C ALA A 68 -3.96 -15.19 -1.18
N GLY A 69 -4.75 -16.23 -1.42
CA GLY A 69 -6.20 -16.25 -1.15
C GLY A 69 -6.87 -17.59 -1.44
N GLY A 70 -8.18 -17.57 -1.72
CA GLY A 70 -9.04 -18.77 -1.62
C GLY A 70 -8.90 -19.81 -2.73
N ALA A 71 -8.39 -19.45 -3.92
CA ALA A 71 -8.34 -20.33 -5.08
C ALA A 71 -7.01 -20.18 -5.86
N PRO A 72 -5.86 -20.60 -5.28
CA PRO A 72 -4.55 -20.39 -5.90
C PRO A 72 -4.42 -21.17 -7.21
N ALA A 73 -4.02 -20.47 -8.28
CA ALA A 73 -3.82 -21.05 -9.61
C ALA A 73 -2.55 -20.51 -10.27
N VAL A 74 -1.93 -21.32 -11.14
CA VAL A 74 -0.73 -20.97 -11.88
C VAL A 74 -0.78 -21.54 -13.30
N ALA A 75 -0.28 -20.76 -14.26
CA ALA A 75 -0.19 -21.14 -15.66
C ALA A 75 1.16 -20.70 -16.23
N LEU A 76 1.92 -21.65 -16.79
CA LEU A 76 3.21 -21.40 -17.43
C LEU A 76 3.22 -21.94 -18.86
N GLN A 77 3.87 -21.20 -19.76
CA GLN A 77 4.24 -21.68 -21.09
C GLN A 77 5.65 -21.21 -21.44
N LEU A 78 6.47 -22.13 -21.91
CA LEU A 78 7.80 -21.90 -22.47
C LEU A 78 7.79 -22.38 -23.93
N ASP A 79 7.96 -21.44 -24.84
CA ASP A 79 8.08 -21.71 -26.27
C ASP A 79 9.56 -21.73 -26.66
N LEU A 80 10.05 -22.91 -27.05
CA LEU A 80 11.39 -23.13 -27.58
C LEU A 80 11.31 -23.07 -29.11
N ILE A 81 12.00 -22.11 -29.71
CA ILE A 81 12.03 -21.90 -31.16
C ILE A 81 13.42 -22.26 -31.66
N ASP A 82 13.51 -23.22 -32.58
CA ASP A 82 14.77 -23.58 -33.22
C ASP A 82 15.17 -22.58 -34.31
N ARG A 83 16.41 -22.68 -34.79
CA ARG A 83 16.95 -21.78 -35.84
C ARG A 83 16.28 -21.93 -37.22
N HIS A 84 15.46 -22.96 -37.41
CA HIS A 84 14.68 -23.21 -38.62
C HIS A 84 13.20 -22.80 -38.45
N GLY A 85 12.83 -22.20 -37.31
CA GLY A 85 11.47 -21.77 -37.00
C GLY A 85 10.57 -22.87 -36.44
N GLY A 86 11.09 -24.08 -36.19
CA GLY A 86 10.37 -25.14 -35.49
C GLY A 86 10.08 -24.76 -34.05
N LYS A 87 8.84 -24.99 -33.60
CA LYS A 87 8.37 -24.61 -32.27
C LYS A 87 8.06 -25.85 -31.43
N ARG A 88 8.60 -25.89 -30.22
CA ARG A 88 8.22 -26.85 -29.17
C ARG A 88 7.79 -26.10 -27.91
N THR A 89 6.65 -26.48 -27.34
CA THR A 89 6.10 -25.84 -26.15
C THR A 89 6.20 -26.75 -24.94
N VAL A 90 6.69 -26.21 -23.82
CA VAL A 90 6.60 -26.80 -22.48
C VAL A 90 5.61 -25.97 -21.68
N ALA A 91 4.56 -26.57 -21.15
CA ALA A 91 3.51 -25.84 -20.45
C ALA A 91 3.06 -26.58 -19.18
N THR A 92 2.52 -25.85 -18.20
CA THR A 92 1.92 -26.47 -17.00
C THR A 92 0.82 -27.44 -17.41
N SER A 93 0.88 -28.65 -16.85
CA SER A 93 -0.07 -29.71 -17.15
C SER A 93 -0.22 -30.68 -15.98
N PRO A 94 -1.24 -31.56 -15.96
CA PRO A 94 -1.38 -32.60 -14.94
C PRO A 94 -0.20 -33.60 -14.86
N GLN A 95 0.70 -33.61 -15.84
CA GLN A 95 1.89 -34.46 -15.86
C GLN A 95 3.07 -33.87 -15.07
N TRP A 96 2.95 -32.64 -14.58
CA TRP A 96 3.96 -32.03 -13.72
C TRP A 96 4.06 -32.77 -12.38
N GLN A 97 5.26 -32.80 -11.83
CA GLN A 97 5.57 -33.49 -10.59
C GLN A 97 5.41 -32.55 -9.40
N THR A 98 5.20 -33.12 -8.21
CA THR A 98 5.14 -32.41 -6.94
C THR A 98 6.23 -32.89 -6.01
N ALA A 99 6.87 -31.97 -5.29
CA ALA A 99 7.84 -32.32 -4.25
C ALA A 99 7.18 -32.77 -2.93
N ILE A 100 5.85 -32.66 -2.82
CA ILE A 100 5.08 -33.03 -1.62
C ILE A 100 4.43 -34.40 -1.87
N PRO A 101 4.67 -35.41 -1.01
CA PRO A 101 3.98 -36.70 -1.07
C PRO A 101 2.46 -36.51 -1.08
N GLU A 102 1.75 -37.31 -1.89
CA GLU A 102 0.28 -37.35 -2.01
C GLU A 102 -0.39 -36.12 -2.65
N ALA A 103 0.33 -35.01 -2.85
CA ALA A 103 -0.19 -33.89 -3.63
C ALA A 103 -0.40 -34.28 -5.10
N ARG A 104 -1.35 -33.62 -5.76
CA ARG A 104 -1.66 -33.85 -7.17
C ARG A 104 -1.68 -32.53 -7.92
N VAL A 105 -1.22 -32.55 -9.16
CA VAL A 105 -1.40 -31.42 -10.09
C VAL A 105 -2.75 -31.60 -10.76
N ILE A 106 -3.64 -30.62 -10.57
CA ILE A 106 -4.98 -30.62 -11.14
C ILE A 106 -5.04 -29.54 -12.22
N ALA A 107 -5.51 -29.89 -13.42
CA ALA A 107 -5.84 -28.89 -14.44
C ALA A 107 -7.28 -28.41 -14.23
N SER A 108 -7.43 -27.10 -14.01
CA SER A 108 -8.74 -26.44 -13.87
C SER A 108 -9.18 -25.69 -15.13
N GLY A 109 -8.42 -25.81 -16.24
CA GLY A 109 -8.73 -25.12 -17.49
C GLY A 109 -7.66 -25.33 -18.56
N ASP A 110 -7.91 -24.72 -19.73
CA ASP A 110 -7.03 -24.77 -20.90
C ASP A 110 -6.21 -23.49 -21.05
N LEU A 111 -4.89 -23.65 -21.18
CA LEU A 111 -3.93 -22.59 -21.46
C LEU A 111 -4.07 -22.03 -22.88
N GLY A 112 -4.67 -22.73 -23.83
CA GLY A 112 -4.90 -22.23 -25.19
C GLY A 112 -5.89 -21.06 -25.27
N ARG A 113 -6.64 -20.78 -24.19
CA ARG A 113 -7.57 -19.64 -24.15
C ARG A 113 -6.80 -18.33 -23.99
N GLU A 114 -6.86 -17.51 -25.03
CA GLU A 114 -6.16 -16.22 -25.13
C GLU A 114 -6.35 -15.30 -23.90
N LYS A 115 -7.52 -15.39 -23.24
CA LYS A 115 -7.89 -14.57 -22.07
C LYS A 115 -6.86 -14.58 -20.93
N TRP A 116 -6.13 -15.68 -20.72
CA TRP A 116 -5.11 -15.77 -19.66
C TRP A 116 -3.79 -15.08 -20.02
N TRP A 117 -3.48 -15.01 -21.31
CA TRP A 117 -2.21 -14.47 -21.82
C TRP A 117 -2.31 -13.04 -22.31
N ALA A 118 -3.53 -12.64 -22.70
CA ALA A 118 -3.90 -11.30 -23.12
C ALA A 118 -4.62 -10.56 -21.98
N LEU A 119 -4.22 -10.82 -20.72
CA LEU A 119 -4.50 -9.85 -19.67
C LEU A 119 -3.86 -8.55 -20.14
N PRO A 120 -4.65 -7.48 -20.38
CA PRO A 120 -4.06 -6.21 -20.74
C PRO A 120 -3.04 -5.88 -19.65
N PRO A 121 -1.84 -5.35 -20.02
CA PRO A 121 -1.02 -4.73 -19.00
C PRO A 121 -1.93 -3.79 -18.22
N LEU A 122 -1.79 -3.76 -16.90
CA LEU A 122 -2.57 -2.84 -16.07
C LEU A 122 -2.39 -1.45 -16.72
N ILE A 123 -3.42 -0.95 -17.42
CA ILE A 123 -3.37 0.37 -18.04
C ILE A 123 -3.60 1.30 -16.88
N ILE A 124 -2.46 1.61 -16.29
CA ILE A 124 -2.27 2.53 -15.21
C ILE A 124 -2.44 3.92 -15.81
N GLY A 125 -3.65 4.44 -15.77
CA GLY A 125 -3.85 5.88 -15.78
C GLY A 125 -3.30 6.47 -14.47
N GLU A 126 -2.97 7.75 -14.45
CA GLU A 126 -2.57 8.45 -13.21
C GLU A 126 -3.60 8.26 -12.07
N SER A 127 -4.87 7.98 -12.42
CA SER A 127 -5.98 7.70 -11.51
C SER A 127 -6.10 6.25 -11.00
N ASP A 128 -5.52 5.26 -11.69
CA ASP A 128 -5.87 3.83 -11.50
C ASP A 128 -4.72 2.95 -11.00
N ASP A 129 -3.54 3.52 -10.76
CA ASP A 129 -2.37 2.76 -10.36
C ASP A 129 -2.14 2.73 -8.85
N TYR A 130 -2.76 1.74 -8.21
CA TYR A 130 -2.45 1.40 -6.83
C TYR A 130 -0.98 1.01 -6.61
N THR A 131 -0.22 0.66 -7.66
CA THR A 131 1.19 0.26 -7.57
C THR A 131 2.20 1.39 -7.77
N GLN A 132 1.77 2.66 -7.85
CA GLN A 132 2.68 3.82 -7.99
C GLN A 132 3.77 3.85 -6.91
N TRP A 133 3.43 3.43 -5.68
CA TRP A 133 4.39 3.34 -4.58
C TRP A 133 5.52 2.32 -4.87
N LYS A 134 5.24 1.23 -5.61
CA LYS A 134 6.26 0.24 -6.01
C LYS A 134 7.27 0.88 -6.98
N ARG A 135 6.79 1.73 -7.90
CA ARG A 135 7.65 2.46 -8.84
C ARG A 135 8.57 3.44 -8.11
N ALA A 136 8.05 4.13 -7.09
CA ALA A 136 8.82 5.05 -6.27
C ALA A 136 9.85 4.35 -5.35
N SER A 137 9.60 3.08 -4.97
CA SER A 137 10.39 2.38 -3.93
C SER A 137 11.88 2.17 -4.26
N ASN A 138 12.28 2.31 -5.53
CA ASN A 138 13.68 2.19 -5.98
C ASN A 138 14.24 3.48 -6.58
N LEU A 139 13.46 4.56 -6.63
CA LEU A 139 13.90 5.84 -7.15
C LEU A 139 14.58 6.61 -6.02
N GLY A 140 15.85 6.97 -6.22
CA GLY A 140 16.62 7.79 -5.26
C GLY A 140 16.23 9.27 -5.26
N GLU A 141 15.30 9.66 -6.13
CA GLU A 141 14.86 11.03 -6.35
C GLU A 141 13.35 11.05 -6.60
N ALA A 142 12.66 12.10 -6.13
CA ALA A 142 11.26 12.32 -6.42
C ALA A 142 11.06 12.66 -7.90
N THR A 143 9.83 12.50 -8.39
CA THR A 143 9.47 12.86 -9.77
C THR A 143 9.78 14.34 -10.04
N ASP A 144 10.41 14.62 -11.18
CA ASP A 144 10.71 15.98 -11.62
C ASP A 144 9.41 16.78 -11.84
N PRO A 145 9.19 17.89 -11.13
CA PRO A 145 8.01 18.74 -11.31
C PRO A 145 7.79 19.23 -12.74
N ALA A 146 8.85 19.30 -13.57
CA ALA A 146 8.74 19.68 -14.97
C ALA A 146 7.92 18.69 -15.81
N THR A 147 7.69 17.47 -15.32
CA THR A 147 6.87 16.46 -16.01
C THR A 147 5.38 16.57 -15.65
N PHE A 148 4.99 17.43 -14.71
CA PHE A 148 3.61 17.55 -14.27
C PHE A 148 2.76 18.34 -15.26
N GLN A 149 1.53 17.90 -15.46
CA GLN A 149 0.50 18.72 -16.09
C GLN A 149 -0.12 19.63 -15.01
N LEU A 150 0.10 20.94 -15.13
CA LEU A 150 -0.37 21.93 -14.17
C LEU A 150 -1.46 22.81 -14.79
N LEU A 151 -2.44 23.22 -13.97
CA LEU A 151 -3.43 24.22 -14.37
C LEU A 151 -2.74 25.59 -14.58
N PRO A 152 -3.34 26.48 -15.41
CA PRO A 152 -2.84 27.85 -15.54
C PRO A 152 -2.68 28.53 -14.17
N ASN A 153 -1.59 29.27 -13.99
CA ASN A 153 -1.21 29.97 -12.75
C ASN A 153 -0.79 29.08 -11.57
N TYR A 154 -0.64 27.77 -11.75
CA TYR A 154 -0.01 26.88 -10.77
C TYR A 154 1.46 26.64 -11.11
N ARG A 155 2.27 26.38 -10.07
CA ARG A 155 3.68 26.03 -10.18
C ARG A 155 4.02 24.94 -9.17
N ALA A 156 4.81 23.95 -9.60
CA ALA A 156 5.36 22.93 -8.73
C ALA A 156 6.89 23.09 -8.64
N GLU A 157 7.42 22.91 -7.43
CA GLU A 157 8.87 22.92 -7.16
C GLU A 157 9.23 21.71 -6.31
N LEU A 158 10.35 21.07 -6.62
CA LEU A 158 10.88 20.00 -5.79
C LEU A 158 11.59 20.61 -4.59
N LEU A 159 11.02 20.41 -3.41
CA LEU A 159 11.63 20.82 -2.15
C LEU A 159 12.65 19.79 -1.65
N ARG A 160 12.27 18.50 -1.68
CA ARG A 160 13.07 17.41 -1.12
C ARG A 160 12.60 16.05 -1.64
N SER A 161 13.55 15.18 -1.93
CA SER A 161 13.36 13.73 -2.10
C SER A 161 13.61 13.01 -0.78
N ALA A 162 12.85 11.95 -0.49
CA ALA A 162 13.03 11.16 0.72
C ALA A 162 14.44 10.56 0.79
N GLY A 163 15.13 10.79 1.91
CA GLY A 163 16.44 10.23 2.18
C GLY A 163 16.38 8.75 2.61
N LYS A 164 17.53 8.08 2.63
CA LYS A 164 17.68 6.64 2.97
C LYS A 164 16.96 6.19 4.25
N ASN A 165 16.82 7.07 5.23
CA ASN A 165 16.23 6.76 6.54
C ASN A 165 14.88 7.46 6.79
N GLU A 166 14.29 8.05 5.74
CA GLU A 166 13.05 8.83 5.85
C GLU A 166 11.80 8.06 5.46
N GLY A 167 11.95 6.89 4.83
CA GLY A 167 10.84 5.98 4.51
C GLY A 167 9.82 6.58 3.53
N SER A 168 8.63 5.96 3.52
CA SER A 168 7.44 6.45 2.81
C SER A 168 6.71 7.47 3.69
N TRP A 169 6.25 8.58 3.12
CA TRP A 169 5.54 9.65 3.83
C TRP A 169 4.05 9.57 3.56
N VAL A 170 3.23 9.58 4.61
CA VAL A 170 1.77 9.35 4.48
C VAL A 170 0.92 10.53 4.94
N SER A 171 1.42 11.40 5.81
CA SER A 171 0.68 12.55 6.32
C SER A 171 1.62 13.70 6.62
N MET A 172 1.09 14.93 6.61
CA MET A 172 1.85 16.13 6.90
C MET A 172 1.04 17.20 7.63
N ALA A 173 1.70 18.00 8.45
CA ALA A 173 1.10 19.17 9.09
C ALA A 173 2.15 20.25 9.35
N PHE A 174 1.73 21.51 9.29
CA PHE A 174 2.56 22.66 9.66
C PHE A 174 2.29 23.07 11.11
N ASP A 175 3.34 23.39 11.84
CA ASP A 175 3.20 24.05 13.13
C ASP A 175 3.05 25.58 13.00
N SER A 176 2.79 26.26 14.12
CA SER A 176 2.61 27.72 14.14
C SER A 176 3.88 28.52 13.80
N GLN A 177 5.04 27.87 13.70
CA GLN A 177 6.30 28.48 13.27
C GLN A 177 6.58 28.22 11.78
N GLY A 178 5.69 27.52 11.07
CA GLY A 178 5.85 27.15 9.67
C GLY A 178 6.79 25.97 9.44
N ARG A 179 7.13 25.21 10.48
CA ARG A 179 7.89 23.96 10.33
C ARG A 179 6.96 22.85 9.85
N LEU A 180 7.44 22.03 8.92
CA LEU A 180 6.70 20.92 8.34
C LEU A 180 6.99 19.64 9.11
N THR A 181 5.97 18.98 9.65
CA THR A 181 6.08 17.63 10.20
C THR A 181 5.52 16.64 9.20
N LEU A 182 6.30 15.59 8.88
CA LEU A 182 5.92 14.46 8.05
C LEU A 182 5.80 13.21 8.91
N ALA A 183 4.75 12.44 8.67
CA ALA A 183 4.59 11.12 9.24
C ALA A 183 5.09 10.04 8.27
N ARG A 184 5.80 9.07 8.83
CA ARG A 184 6.27 7.91 8.08
C ARG A 184 5.25 6.76 8.12
N GLU A 185 5.13 6.05 7.02
CA GLU A 185 4.28 4.87 6.89
C GLU A 185 4.73 3.75 7.85
N ASP A 186 6.03 3.59 8.06
CA ASP A 186 6.55 2.58 8.98
C ASP A 186 6.39 3.04 10.44
N LYS A 187 7.15 4.05 10.86
CA LYS A 187 7.09 4.62 12.21
C LYS A 187 7.76 5.99 12.31
N GLY A 188 7.27 6.78 13.25
CA GLY A 188 7.87 8.04 13.65
C GLY A 188 7.48 9.23 12.79
N LEU A 189 7.96 10.38 13.25
CA LEU A 189 7.67 11.70 12.72
C LEU A 189 8.97 12.45 12.47
N ILE A 190 9.09 13.06 11.30
CA ILE A 190 10.22 13.89 10.92
C ILE A 190 9.74 15.33 10.86
N ARG A 191 10.50 16.27 11.44
CA ARG A 191 10.25 17.70 11.31
C ARG A 191 11.32 18.35 10.44
N TYR A 192 10.87 19.19 9.51
CA TYR A 192 11.70 20.07 8.71
C TYR A 192 11.49 21.52 9.09
N THR A 193 12.59 22.20 9.40
CA THR A 193 12.60 23.67 9.44
C THR A 193 12.91 24.18 8.04
N LEU A 194 12.04 25.02 7.48
CA LEU A 194 12.17 25.54 6.13
C LEU A 194 12.84 26.92 6.12
N SER A 195 13.40 27.31 4.97
CA SER A 195 13.82 28.68 4.72
C SER A 195 12.62 29.63 4.71
N LYS A 196 12.86 30.94 4.86
CA LYS A 196 11.78 31.95 4.90
C LYS A 196 10.89 31.96 3.65
N ASP A 197 11.45 31.58 2.51
CA ASP A 197 10.73 31.45 1.23
C ASP A 197 10.17 30.03 1.00
N SER A 198 10.31 29.12 1.97
CA SER A 198 9.89 27.72 1.92
C SER A 198 10.50 26.89 0.79
N ARG A 199 11.63 27.34 0.21
CA ARG A 199 12.30 26.67 -0.92
C ARG A 199 13.41 25.71 -0.52
N LYS A 200 13.83 25.70 0.74
CA LYS A 200 14.91 24.84 1.24
C LYS A 200 14.59 24.29 2.62
N VAL A 201 15.03 23.06 2.88
CA VAL A 201 15.08 22.49 4.23
C VAL A 201 16.39 22.93 4.89
N LEU A 202 16.28 23.66 6.01
CA LEU A 202 17.42 24.15 6.78
C LEU A 202 17.84 23.18 7.88
N ARG A 203 16.89 22.43 8.46
CA ARG A 203 17.13 21.47 9.54
C ARG A 203 16.14 20.32 9.45
N THR A 204 16.62 19.13 9.77
CA THR A 204 15.84 17.88 9.84
C THR A 204 15.96 17.29 11.23
N GLU A 205 14.83 16.88 11.80
CA GLU A 205 14.75 16.37 13.18
C GLU A 205 13.81 15.16 13.24
N ILE A 206 14.18 14.13 13.98
CA ILE A 206 13.25 13.06 14.35
C ILE A 206 12.61 13.49 15.67
N ILE A 207 11.31 13.75 15.65
CA ILE A 207 10.54 14.26 16.81
C ILE A 207 9.68 13.18 17.47
N ASN A 208 9.59 12.01 16.84
CA ASN A 208 9.04 10.77 17.37
C ASN A 208 9.61 9.59 16.56
N ASP A 209 9.90 8.46 17.19
CA ASP A 209 10.47 7.29 16.52
C ASP A 209 9.78 5.95 16.89
N ASP A 210 8.66 6.02 17.63
CA ASP A 210 8.00 4.87 18.22
C ASP A 210 6.55 4.67 17.75
N LEU A 211 5.82 5.73 17.41
CA LEU A 211 4.46 5.62 16.90
C LEU A 211 4.46 5.06 15.48
N LYS A 212 3.66 4.02 15.22
CA LYS A 212 3.66 3.28 13.97
C LYS A 212 2.56 3.78 13.03
N GLU A 213 2.92 4.01 11.78
CA GLU A 213 2.03 4.42 10.69
C GLU A 213 1.08 5.56 11.10
N CYS A 214 1.65 6.75 11.32
CA CYS A 214 0.85 7.92 11.69
C CYS A 214 0.16 8.49 10.45
N ARG A 215 -1.17 8.37 10.34
CA ARG A 215 -1.92 8.82 9.15
C ARG A 215 -2.63 10.15 9.32
N GLY A 216 -2.90 10.54 10.56
CA GLY A 216 -3.46 11.86 10.88
C GLY A 216 -2.51 12.68 11.72
N LEU A 217 -2.23 13.91 11.30
CA LEU A 217 -1.42 14.88 12.02
C LEU A 217 -2.18 16.20 12.12
N LEU A 218 -2.30 16.72 13.35
CA LEU A 218 -2.98 18.01 13.56
C LEU A 218 -2.26 18.81 14.65
N TYR A 219 -1.74 19.98 14.28
CA TYR A 219 -1.29 20.97 15.24
C TYR A 219 -2.50 21.80 15.71
N ALA A 220 -2.87 21.65 16.98
CA ALA A 220 -3.96 22.40 17.60
C ALA A 220 -3.71 22.51 19.10
N HIS A 221 -4.33 23.50 19.77
CA HIS A 221 -4.28 23.64 21.23
C HIS A 221 -2.85 23.54 21.82
N GLY A 222 -1.86 24.13 21.13
CA GLY A 222 -0.45 24.10 21.53
C GLY A 222 0.15 22.69 21.63
N SER A 223 -0.37 21.74 20.86
CA SER A 223 0.01 20.32 20.86
C SER A 223 0.04 19.77 19.44
N LEU A 224 0.72 18.63 19.24
CA LEU A 224 0.56 17.82 18.04
C LEU A 224 -0.31 16.61 18.39
N TYR A 225 -1.45 16.49 17.71
CA TYR A 225 -2.29 15.30 17.75
C TYR A 225 -1.87 14.34 16.65
N VAL A 226 -1.82 13.05 16.98
CA VAL A 226 -1.29 12.01 16.10
C VAL A 226 -2.23 10.81 16.10
N ASN A 227 -2.87 10.54 14.97
CA ASN A 227 -3.67 9.33 14.77
C ASN A 227 -2.77 8.22 14.21
N ALA A 228 -2.30 7.34 15.09
CA ALA A 228 -1.30 6.33 14.78
C ALA A 228 -1.98 4.99 14.47
N ASN A 229 -2.05 4.64 13.19
CA ASN A 229 -2.82 3.51 12.70
C ASN A 229 -2.35 2.18 13.28
N ASN A 230 -1.07 1.87 13.13
CA ASN A 230 -0.48 0.61 13.62
C ASN A 230 -0.11 0.64 15.10
N SER A 231 -0.16 1.82 15.74
CA SER A 231 -0.21 1.92 17.21
C SER A 231 -1.63 1.77 17.76
N ASN A 232 -2.66 1.69 16.91
CA ASN A 232 -4.07 1.52 17.26
C ASN A 232 -4.65 2.63 18.15
N ALA A 233 -4.16 3.87 18.04
CA ALA A 233 -4.53 4.93 18.96
C ALA A 233 -4.28 6.35 18.45
N LEU A 234 -5.08 7.28 18.98
CA LEU A 234 -4.89 8.72 18.92
C LEU A 234 -4.10 9.20 20.14
N TYR A 235 -3.03 9.96 19.89
CA TYR A 235 -2.15 10.53 20.89
C TYR A 235 -2.11 12.06 20.84
N ARG A 236 -1.74 12.67 21.95
CA ARG A 236 -1.34 14.08 22.04
C ARG A 236 0.11 14.18 22.49
N LEU A 237 0.92 14.85 21.68
CA LEU A 237 2.32 15.16 21.94
C LEU A 237 2.46 16.63 22.34
N ARG A 238 3.23 16.91 23.39
CA ARG A 238 3.52 18.26 23.88
C ARG A 238 5.01 18.40 24.13
N ASP A 239 5.49 19.61 23.90
CA ASP A 239 6.80 20.11 24.28
C ASP A 239 6.56 20.97 25.52
N THR A 240 6.91 20.47 26.71
CA THR A 240 6.61 21.14 27.98
C THR A 240 7.73 22.04 28.47
N ASN A 241 8.91 21.97 27.85
CA ASN A 241 10.10 22.76 28.23
C ASN A 241 10.47 23.83 27.17
N GLY A 242 9.85 23.81 26.00
CA GLY A 242 10.04 24.77 24.91
C GLY A 242 11.31 24.55 24.08
N ASP A 243 11.94 23.38 24.15
CA ASP A 243 13.17 23.07 23.41
C ASP A 243 12.93 22.61 21.97
N GLY A 244 11.66 22.48 21.56
CA GLY A 244 11.23 22.05 20.25
C GLY A 244 11.02 20.53 20.14
N VAL A 245 11.29 19.75 21.17
CA VAL A 245 11.12 18.29 21.22
C VAL A 245 9.90 17.93 22.04
N PHE A 246 9.12 16.96 21.57
CA PHE A 246 7.97 16.49 22.34
C PHE A 246 8.43 15.57 23.47
N ASP A 247 8.32 16.05 24.71
CA ASP A 247 8.71 15.36 25.94
C ASP A 247 7.52 14.67 26.64
N HIS A 248 6.29 14.98 26.25
CA HIS A 248 5.09 14.42 26.86
C HIS A 248 4.14 13.82 25.82
N LYS A 249 3.86 12.52 25.96
CA LYS A 249 2.93 11.74 25.10
C LYS A 249 1.75 11.21 25.91
N LYS A 250 0.54 11.68 25.60
CA LYS A 250 -0.72 11.22 26.21
C LYS A 250 -1.52 10.38 25.23
N LEU A 251 -1.96 9.19 25.64
CA LEU A 251 -2.99 8.43 24.93
C LEU A 251 -4.34 9.13 25.13
N LEU A 252 -5.05 9.45 24.05
CA LEU A 252 -6.40 10.05 24.11
C LEU A 252 -7.48 9.00 23.86
N HIS A 253 -7.32 8.20 22.82
CA HIS A 253 -8.30 7.18 22.44
C HIS A 253 -7.61 5.98 21.81
N ALA A 254 -7.90 4.78 22.30
CA ALA A 254 -7.46 3.53 21.70
C ALA A 254 -8.64 2.83 21.02
N SER A 255 -8.43 2.30 19.82
CA SER A 255 -9.47 1.63 19.04
C SER A 255 -8.99 0.26 18.58
N LYS A 256 -9.91 -0.71 18.46
CA LYS A 256 -9.64 -2.04 17.89
C LYS A 256 -9.85 -2.03 16.38
N GLY A 257 -9.37 -3.05 15.69
CA GLY A 257 -9.54 -3.22 14.25
C GLY A 257 -8.21 -3.19 13.48
N GLY A 258 -8.29 -3.43 12.16
CA GLY A 258 -7.15 -3.57 11.25
C GLY A 258 -6.63 -2.24 10.69
N GLY A 259 -5.56 -2.33 9.88
CA GLY A 259 -4.84 -1.16 9.37
C GLY A 259 -5.32 -0.62 8.02
N GLY A 260 -5.68 -1.46 7.05
CA GLY A 260 -5.95 -1.05 5.66
C GLY A 260 -6.87 0.17 5.54
N HIS A 261 -8.17 -0.03 5.80
CA HIS A 261 -9.12 1.08 5.97
C HIS A 261 -9.08 1.57 7.43
N GLY A 262 -7.96 2.19 7.78
CA GLY A 262 -7.48 2.33 9.15
C GLY A 262 -7.89 3.60 9.88
N ARG A 263 -7.11 3.93 10.91
CA ARG A 263 -7.20 5.22 11.59
C ARG A 263 -6.51 6.25 10.70
N ASN A 264 -7.27 7.12 10.06
CA ASN A 264 -6.77 8.05 9.06
C ASN A 264 -6.65 9.47 9.65
N ASP A 265 -7.13 10.50 8.96
CA ASP A 265 -6.76 11.88 9.24
C ASP A 265 -7.42 12.49 10.50
N LEU A 266 -6.96 13.69 10.84
CA LEU A 266 -7.46 14.53 11.93
C LEU A 266 -7.84 15.91 11.41
N ALA A 267 -8.91 16.49 11.95
CA ALA A 267 -9.25 17.90 11.72
C ALA A 267 -9.70 18.60 13.00
N LEU A 268 -9.55 19.92 13.01
CA LEU A 268 -10.03 20.79 14.08
C LEU A 268 -11.39 21.38 13.66
N GLY A 269 -12.43 21.08 14.42
CA GLY A 269 -13.73 21.70 14.20
C GLY A 269 -13.80 23.15 14.67
N SER A 270 -14.76 23.91 14.15
CA SER A 270 -15.06 25.28 14.62
C SER A 270 -15.46 25.32 16.09
N ASP A 271 -15.96 24.21 16.62
CA ASP A 271 -16.28 23.96 18.04
C ASP A 271 -15.06 23.66 18.93
N GLN A 272 -13.84 23.79 18.39
CA GLN A 272 -12.57 23.52 19.07
C GLN A 272 -12.40 22.05 19.53
N LYS A 273 -13.16 21.12 18.94
CA LYS A 273 -12.98 19.68 19.17
C LYS A 273 -12.06 19.07 18.12
N ILE A 274 -11.41 17.97 18.50
CA ILE A 274 -10.60 17.14 17.60
C ILE A 274 -11.50 16.10 16.96
N TYR A 275 -11.51 16.04 15.63
CA TYR A 275 -12.23 15.06 14.84
C TYR A 275 -11.22 14.07 14.27
N ALA A 276 -11.46 12.77 14.47
CA ALA A 276 -10.63 11.70 13.94
C ALA A 276 -11.48 10.81 13.03
N ILE A 277 -11.08 10.70 11.77
CA ILE A 277 -11.78 9.89 10.76
C ILE A 277 -11.13 8.52 10.61
N HIS A 278 -11.97 7.50 10.57
CA HIS A 278 -11.56 6.10 10.49
C HIS A 278 -12.29 5.39 9.35
N GLY A 279 -11.62 4.42 8.74
CA GLY A 279 -12.23 3.47 7.82
C GLY A 279 -12.91 2.30 8.51
N ASP A 280 -13.58 1.47 7.70
CA ASP A 280 -14.38 0.32 8.13
C ASP A 280 -13.56 -0.90 8.58
N SER A 281 -12.22 -0.81 8.61
CA SER A 281 -11.38 -1.79 9.28
C SER A 281 -11.18 -1.48 10.77
N VAL A 282 -11.47 -0.24 11.21
CA VAL A 282 -11.45 0.16 12.62
C VAL A 282 -12.81 -0.12 13.22
N HIS A 283 -12.84 -0.80 14.37
CA HIS A 283 -14.10 -1.17 15.02
C HIS A 283 -14.82 0.08 15.54
N LEU A 284 -16.11 0.19 15.20
CA LEU A 284 -16.99 1.21 15.73
C LEU A 284 -17.00 1.15 17.28
N PRO A 285 -16.73 2.25 17.99
CA PRO A 285 -16.70 2.25 19.45
C PRO A 285 -18.04 1.85 20.07
N LYS A 286 -18.00 0.98 21.09
CA LYS A 286 -19.20 0.61 21.88
C LYS A 286 -19.29 1.47 23.13
N GLY A 287 -20.51 1.86 23.53
CA GLY A 287 -20.76 2.63 24.75
C GLY A 287 -20.34 4.11 24.68
N MET A 288 -20.02 4.59 23.47
CA MET A 288 -19.77 6.00 23.19
C MET A 288 -21.09 6.70 22.82
N SER A 289 -21.24 7.98 23.16
CA SER A 289 -22.37 8.78 22.67
C SER A 289 -22.40 8.73 21.14
N ASP A 290 -23.55 8.40 20.56
CA ASP A 290 -23.69 8.14 19.12
C ASP A 290 -24.68 9.13 18.51
N ARG A 291 -24.17 10.01 17.63
CA ARG A 291 -24.97 10.99 16.90
C ARG A 291 -25.52 10.48 15.59
N THR A 292 -25.21 9.23 15.21
CA THR A 292 -25.77 8.64 14.00
C THR A 292 -27.27 8.37 14.16
N SER A 293 -27.97 8.22 13.03
CA SER A 293 -29.41 7.97 13.06
C SER A 293 -29.74 6.70 13.84
N PRO A 294 -30.72 6.71 14.78
CA PRO A 294 -31.17 5.49 15.45
C PRO A 294 -31.81 4.49 14.48
N LEU A 295 -32.18 4.92 13.27
CA LEU A 295 -32.69 4.06 12.20
C LEU A 295 -31.58 3.39 11.39
N ARG A 296 -30.30 3.77 11.57
CA ARG A 296 -29.16 3.23 10.83
C ARG A 296 -29.11 1.69 10.86
N ARG A 297 -29.45 1.09 12.00
CA ARG A 297 -29.49 -0.38 12.18
C ARG A 297 -30.61 -1.09 11.42
N LYS A 298 -31.54 -0.33 10.82
CA LYS A 298 -32.66 -0.86 10.04
C LYS A 298 -32.40 -0.85 8.53
N PHE A 299 -31.26 -0.32 8.08
CA PHE A 299 -30.87 -0.41 6.67
C PHE A 299 -30.49 -1.85 6.30
N ASP A 300 -30.86 -2.27 5.10
CA ASP A 300 -30.51 -3.59 4.54
C ASP A 300 -29.65 -3.41 3.27
N PRO A 301 -28.42 -3.95 3.21
CA PRO A 301 -27.73 -4.69 4.27
C PRO A 301 -27.16 -3.77 5.36
N PHE A 302 -27.40 -4.12 6.63
CA PHE A 302 -26.73 -3.46 7.75
C PHE A 302 -25.30 -4.00 7.88
N ARG A 303 -24.32 -3.11 7.87
CA ARG A 303 -22.93 -3.45 8.18
C ARG A 303 -22.66 -3.18 9.65
N GLU A 304 -22.28 -4.23 10.39
CA GLU A 304 -21.96 -4.11 11.81
C GLU A 304 -20.79 -3.17 12.07
N ASN A 305 -19.83 -3.11 11.13
CA ASN A 305 -18.73 -2.17 11.16
C ASN A 305 -18.74 -1.26 9.93
N GLU A 306 -18.33 -0.02 10.15
CA GLU A 306 -18.28 1.02 9.12
C GLU A 306 -17.22 2.07 9.47
N GLY A 307 -16.78 2.78 8.45
CA GLY A 307 -16.00 4.00 8.61
C GLY A 307 -16.84 5.06 9.31
N HIS A 308 -16.20 5.80 10.18
CA HIS A 308 -16.84 6.69 11.13
C HIS A 308 -15.90 7.83 11.53
N VAL A 309 -16.49 8.89 12.06
CA VAL A 309 -15.76 10.00 12.66
C VAL A 309 -16.06 10.02 14.14
N ILE A 310 -15.03 9.99 14.97
CA ILE A 310 -15.16 10.34 16.39
C ILE A 310 -14.76 11.79 16.59
N ARG A 311 -15.40 12.49 17.51
CA ARG A 311 -14.92 13.79 17.99
C ARG A 311 -14.82 13.83 19.49
N MET A 312 -13.85 14.59 20.01
CA MET A 312 -13.57 14.69 21.45
C MET A 312 -13.01 16.06 21.81
N ASP A 313 -13.04 16.40 23.09
CA ASP A 313 -12.39 17.60 23.60
C ASP A 313 -10.86 17.52 23.45
N PRO A 314 -10.13 18.66 23.47
CA PRO A 314 -8.68 18.69 23.25
C PRO A 314 -7.84 17.82 24.20
N ASP A 315 -8.39 17.39 25.33
CA ASP A 315 -7.74 16.52 26.30
C ASP A 315 -8.14 15.04 26.19
N GLY A 316 -9.00 14.70 25.22
CA GLY A 316 -9.55 13.36 24.95
C GLY A 316 -10.85 13.05 25.69
N THR A 317 -11.40 14.00 26.46
CA THR A 317 -12.67 13.79 27.18
C THR A 317 -13.88 13.99 26.27
N ASN A 318 -15.05 13.53 26.75
CA ASN A 318 -16.34 13.62 26.05
C ASN A 318 -16.32 13.11 24.60
N PRO A 319 -15.79 11.89 24.34
CA PRO A 319 -15.77 11.36 23.00
C PRO A 319 -17.17 10.96 22.54
N GLU A 320 -17.47 11.25 21.28
CA GLU A 320 -18.72 10.86 20.64
C GLU A 320 -18.51 10.44 19.18
N ILE A 321 -19.34 9.51 18.70
CA ILE A 321 -19.44 9.18 17.29
C ILE A 321 -20.21 10.33 16.64
N PHE A 322 -19.52 11.11 15.80
CA PHE A 322 -20.08 12.26 15.11
C PHE A 322 -20.88 11.83 13.88
N CYS A 323 -20.32 10.94 13.06
CA CYS A 323 -20.99 10.35 11.93
C CYS A 323 -20.44 8.95 11.64
N GLY A 324 -21.15 8.20 10.79
CA GLY A 324 -20.80 6.85 10.38
C GLY A 324 -21.53 6.46 9.10
N GLY A 325 -21.07 5.39 8.46
CA GLY A 325 -21.60 4.85 7.21
C GLY A 325 -20.59 4.90 6.06
N LEU A 326 -19.35 5.24 6.37
CA LEU A 326 -18.27 5.41 5.40
C LEU A 326 -17.57 4.06 5.14
N ARG A 327 -16.77 3.97 4.07
CA ARG A 327 -15.94 2.79 3.78
C ARG A 327 -14.48 3.03 4.16
N ASN A 328 -13.77 3.83 3.38
CA ASN A 328 -12.37 4.18 3.65
C ASN A 328 -12.09 5.67 3.38
N PRO A 329 -12.72 6.57 4.14
CA PRO A 329 -12.42 7.98 4.06
C PRO A 329 -11.03 8.23 4.63
N TYR A 330 -10.13 8.81 3.83
CA TYR A 330 -8.80 9.17 4.34
C TYR A 330 -8.85 10.47 5.15
N GLY A 331 -9.30 11.56 4.51
CA GLY A 331 -9.30 12.91 5.07
C GLY A 331 -10.69 13.39 5.48
N LEU A 332 -10.72 14.34 6.43
CA LEU A 332 -11.86 15.22 6.64
C LEU A 332 -11.36 16.66 6.76
N ASP A 333 -12.19 17.63 6.41
CA ASP A 333 -11.92 19.04 6.72
C ASP A 333 -13.22 19.82 6.87
N PHE A 334 -13.14 21.09 7.24
CA PHE A 334 -14.28 21.99 7.43
C PHE A 334 -14.23 23.16 6.46
N ASN A 335 -15.38 23.50 5.87
CA ASN A 335 -15.50 24.70 5.05
C ASN A 335 -15.61 25.96 5.95
N THR A 336 -15.65 27.13 5.32
CA THR A 336 -15.75 28.42 6.03
C THR A 336 -17.06 28.60 6.82
N ASP A 337 -18.08 27.84 6.49
CA ASP A 337 -19.38 27.84 7.20
C ASP A 337 -19.37 26.88 8.41
N GLY A 338 -18.26 26.16 8.61
CA GLY A 338 -18.08 25.19 9.69
C GLY A 338 -18.73 23.83 9.41
N GLU A 339 -19.05 23.53 8.16
CA GLU A 339 -19.57 22.23 7.75
C GLU A 339 -18.41 21.27 7.43
N ALA A 340 -18.47 20.08 8.02
CA ALA A 340 -17.50 19.02 7.75
C ALA A 340 -17.75 18.42 6.36
N PHE A 341 -16.69 18.17 5.61
CA PHE A 341 -16.72 17.43 4.35
C PHE A 341 -15.65 16.35 4.30
N THR A 342 -15.97 15.28 3.59
CA THR A 342 -15.12 14.14 3.25
C THR A 342 -15.65 13.55 1.92
N TYR A 343 -15.08 12.46 1.42
CA TYR A 343 -15.47 11.84 0.14
C TYR A 343 -16.04 10.43 0.27
#